data_AF-A0A9P0B6G4-F1
#
_entry.id   AF-A0A9P0B6G4-F1
#
_cell.length_a   1.000
_cell.length_b   1.000
_cell.length_c   1.000
_cell.angle_alpha   90.00
_cell.angle_beta   90.00
_cell.angle_gamma   90.00
#
_symmetry.space_group_name_H-M   'P 1'
#
loop_
_entity.id
_entity.type
_entity.pdbx_description
1 polymer ?
#
loop_
_entity_poly.entity_id
_entity_poly.type
_entity_poly.pdbx_seq_one_letter_code
_entity_poly.pdbx_strand_id
1 'polypeptide(L)'
;SELNVSRWLEAHSNRSAGLTTLPGNAILVDVVGDGDYRLIITDLKLEKDVKSRLKTYKGTLLTSDQILQDIPSSVVSFFTDEIEPRIPAVAVACGSDLLIFKNSKPFFKFTVPSLPITPLESEIWKKFAEDPNCDFGKYVEDLKTIPYNVLSPRSQHLLCEPPSKIEEFIGKYLLSPPSKNSTITCMTSLNRMTHDKYGLYDVEYRVVAACREGHVCVLRRGWLEGKSIIQSDADIVDMVLKPGDNFIILATTDKMLHCYTKRGQRLWSSKMANSITCLALVTLNHLSSHLVAVGLKGGPIHLYQGRHPVDYTSVPDTPSVITFGQLGQEEHVMVIITLAGTINFKILKRTADFNLGNPDSQNMVQLQGKPLPLPKRSKLFLEQSLREKQSPIEMHQNFQQDLIRLRLTAARSLVQSLSDQSGVGNEKEQIKLSAQVLGLGPKFTLILTLVNMNNEKCLAGFTITYHTKPTLYTLSSYINLIPLIPPGLSFQLDTKIEEIINEQNQEIQSFNLPQQNGIIRVFVTRKGQSQPVLAATINMPPTELPYVI
;
A
#
# COMPACT_ATOMS: atom_id res chain seq x y z
N SER A 1 -25.50 3.23 29.49
CA SER A 1 -24.52 2.51 28.65
C SER A 1 -24.76 1.03 28.81
N GLU A 2 -25.76 0.51 28.12
CA GLU A 2 -26.04 -0.92 28.13
C GLU A 2 -24.85 -1.64 27.50
N LEU A 3 -24.31 -2.63 28.21
CA LEU A 3 -23.33 -3.56 27.66
C LEU A 3 -24.00 -4.23 26.46
N ASN A 4 -23.68 -3.80 25.24
CA ASN A 4 -24.12 -4.48 24.02
C ASN A 4 -23.54 -5.90 24.06
N VAL A 5 -24.36 -6.84 24.52
CA VAL A 5 -24.04 -8.26 24.51
C VAL A 5 -23.78 -8.65 23.05
N SER A 6 -22.58 -9.16 22.77
CA SER A 6 -22.21 -9.60 21.42
C SER A 6 -23.28 -10.56 20.86
N ARG A 7 -23.72 -10.30 19.63
CA ARG A 7 -24.61 -11.20 18.87
C ARG A 7 -23.91 -12.50 18.44
N TRP A 8 -22.58 -12.52 18.53
CA TRP A 8 -21.71 -13.62 18.15
C TRP A 8 -21.20 -14.38 19.37
N LEU A 9 -21.18 -15.70 19.27
CA LEU A 9 -20.46 -16.62 20.14
C LEU A 9 -19.13 -16.96 19.48
N GLU A 10 -18.03 -16.77 20.18
CA GLU A 10 -16.71 -17.20 19.71
C GLU A 10 -16.56 -18.69 19.99
N ALA A 11 -16.70 -19.52 18.94
CA ALA A 11 -16.72 -20.97 19.10
C ALA A 11 -15.30 -21.55 19.17
N HIS A 12 -14.42 -21.12 18.27
CA HIS A 12 -13.06 -21.61 18.22
C HIS A 12 -12.13 -20.66 17.44
N SER A 13 -10.86 -20.60 17.84
CA SER A 13 -9.81 -19.89 17.12
C SER A 13 -8.55 -20.75 17.12
N ASN A 14 -8.11 -21.18 15.94
CA ASN A 14 -6.88 -21.93 15.78
C ASN A 14 -5.81 -21.05 15.14
N ARG A 15 -4.83 -20.65 15.95
CA ARG A 15 -3.71 -19.78 15.54
C ARG A 15 -2.57 -20.53 14.85
N SER A 16 -2.48 -21.86 15.02
CA SER A 16 -1.42 -22.70 14.44
C SER A 16 -1.83 -23.36 13.13
N ALA A 17 -2.98 -22.98 12.55
CA ALA A 17 -3.47 -23.57 11.30
C ALA A 17 -2.58 -23.28 10.08
N GLY A 18 -1.85 -22.15 10.08
CA GLY A 18 -0.85 -21.81 9.06
C GLY A 18 -1.43 -21.72 7.65
N LEU A 19 -2.69 -21.30 7.53
CA LEU A 19 -3.43 -21.26 6.26
C LEU A 19 -3.11 -19.98 5.47
N THR A 20 -3.03 -20.08 4.16
CA THR A 20 -2.92 -18.91 3.30
C THR A 20 -3.98 -19.04 2.21
N THR A 21 -5.07 -18.29 2.33
CA THR A 21 -6.26 -18.45 1.48
C THR A 21 -6.76 -17.09 0.99
N LEU A 22 -7.23 -17.02 -0.25
CA LEU A 22 -7.80 -15.83 -0.88
C LEU A 22 -9.33 -15.94 -1.04
N PRO A 23 -10.06 -14.84 -1.25
CA PRO A 23 -11.50 -14.90 -1.55
C PRO A 23 -11.81 -15.89 -2.68
N GLY A 24 -12.89 -16.67 -2.54
CA GLY A 24 -13.27 -17.72 -3.50
C GLY A 24 -12.53 -19.07 -3.34
N ASN A 25 -11.68 -19.22 -2.31
CA ASN A 25 -10.94 -20.45 -1.99
C ASN A 25 -11.39 -21.14 -0.69
N ALA A 26 -12.58 -20.78 -0.19
CA ALA A 26 -13.21 -21.45 0.95
C ALA A 26 -14.72 -21.58 0.72
N ILE A 27 -15.28 -22.76 0.97
CA ILE A 27 -16.71 -23.06 0.84
C ILE A 27 -17.20 -23.97 1.96
N LEU A 28 -18.50 -23.88 2.27
CA LEU A 28 -19.20 -24.77 3.19
C LEU A 28 -20.11 -25.70 2.38
N VAL A 29 -19.92 -27.01 2.51
CA VAL A 29 -20.65 -27.99 1.72
C VAL A 29 -20.75 -29.34 2.44
N ASP A 30 -21.88 -30.01 2.29
CA ASP A 30 -22.05 -31.41 2.69
C ASP A 30 -21.43 -32.34 1.63
N VAL A 31 -20.16 -32.70 1.81
CA VAL A 31 -19.38 -33.50 0.85
C VAL A 31 -19.85 -34.96 0.76
N VAL A 32 -20.54 -35.46 1.78
CA VAL A 32 -20.89 -36.89 1.91
C VAL A 32 -22.37 -37.14 1.69
N GLY A 33 -23.22 -36.13 1.86
CA GLY A 33 -24.67 -36.26 1.83
C GLY A 33 -25.24 -36.77 3.15
N ASP A 34 -24.52 -36.61 4.25
CA ASP A 34 -24.94 -37.05 5.61
C ASP A 34 -25.62 -35.93 6.40
N GLY A 35 -25.80 -34.75 5.80
CA GLY A 35 -26.31 -33.54 6.45
C GLY A 35 -25.28 -32.81 7.32
N ASP A 36 -24.04 -33.31 7.39
CA ASP A 36 -22.97 -32.76 8.22
C ASP A 36 -22.04 -31.90 7.36
N TYR A 37 -22.36 -30.61 7.27
CA TYR A 37 -21.64 -29.66 6.41
C TYR A 37 -20.18 -29.50 6.85
N ARG A 38 -19.29 -29.52 5.87
CA ARG A 38 -17.84 -29.43 6.08
C ARG A 38 -17.31 -28.16 5.43
N LEU A 39 -16.24 -27.65 6.03
CA LEU A 39 -15.50 -26.53 5.49
C LEU A 39 -14.38 -27.05 4.59
N ILE A 40 -14.40 -26.65 3.33
CA ILE A 40 -13.35 -26.96 2.36
C ILE A 40 -12.57 -25.70 2.10
N ILE A 41 -11.25 -25.79 2.24
CA ILE A 41 -10.33 -24.68 2.02
C ILE A 41 -9.20 -25.15 1.13
N THR A 42 -8.82 -24.33 0.16
CA THR A 42 -7.54 -24.49 -0.51
C THR A 42 -6.49 -23.59 0.15
N ASP A 43 -5.43 -24.20 0.66
CA ASP A 43 -4.27 -23.55 1.26
C ASP A 43 -3.24 -23.30 0.15
N LEU A 44 -3.08 -22.03 -0.22
CA LEU A 44 -2.18 -21.57 -1.27
C LEU A 44 -0.77 -21.45 -0.70
N LYS A 45 0.20 -22.11 -1.33
CA LYS A 45 1.62 -21.95 -1.02
C LYS A 45 2.33 -21.41 -2.25
N LEU A 46 2.87 -20.20 -2.11
CA LEU A 46 3.55 -19.46 -3.18
C LEU A 46 5.04 -19.83 -3.29
N GLU A 47 5.59 -20.50 -2.28
CA GLU A 47 6.98 -20.95 -2.25
C GLU A 47 7.16 -22.16 -3.17
N LYS A 48 8.26 -22.17 -3.95
CA LYS A 48 8.52 -23.20 -4.97
C LYS A 48 8.63 -24.62 -4.41
N ASP A 49 9.06 -24.76 -3.15
CA ASP A 49 9.28 -26.06 -2.52
C ASP A 49 8.04 -26.60 -1.78
N VAL A 50 7.02 -25.76 -1.56
CA VAL A 50 5.83 -26.13 -0.78
C VAL A 50 4.62 -26.19 -1.70
N LYS A 51 4.06 -27.39 -1.85
CA LYS A 51 2.86 -27.59 -2.65
C LYS A 51 1.61 -27.09 -1.91
N SER A 52 0.72 -26.46 -2.67
CA SER A 52 -0.61 -26.07 -2.21
C SER A 52 -1.45 -27.30 -1.84
N ARG A 53 -2.42 -27.14 -0.94
CA ARG A 53 -3.21 -28.26 -0.41
C ARG A 53 -4.71 -27.97 -0.35
N LEU A 54 -5.52 -29.00 -0.54
CA LEU A 54 -6.96 -29.00 -0.31
C LEU A 54 -7.23 -29.62 1.06
N LYS A 55 -7.75 -28.80 1.98
CA LYS A 55 -8.02 -29.16 3.37
C LYS A 55 -9.53 -29.23 3.61
N THR A 56 -9.98 -30.29 4.26
CA THR A 56 -11.39 -30.47 4.66
C THR A 56 -11.49 -30.52 6.19
N TYR A 57 -12.27 -29.61 6.76
CA TYR A 57 -12.54 -29.51 8.18
C TYR A 57 -13.96 -30.02 8.50
N LYS A 58 -14.04 -30.91 9.50
CA LYS A 58 -15.28 -31.35 10.11
C LYS A 58 -15.41 -30.67 11.47
N GLY A 59 -16.29 -29.67 11.57
CA GLY A 59 -16.29 -28.73 12.69
C GLY A 59 -14.94 -27.99 12.78
N THR A 60 -14.20 -28.18 13.87
CA THR A 60 -12.88 -27.57 14.09
C THR A 60 -11.71 -28.50 13.74
N LEU A 61 -11.98 -29.77 13.45
CA LEU A 61 -10.96 -30.80 13.22
C LEU A 61 -10.65 -30.94 11.72
N LEU A 62 -9.36 -30.97 11.39
CA LEU A 62 -8.89 -31.27 10.04
C LEU A 62 -9.05 -32.78 9.78
N THR A 63 -9.80 -33.15 8.75
CA THR A 63 -10.12 -34.55 8.43
C THR A 63 -9.45 -35.06 7.16
N SER A 64 -9.27 -34.18 6.17
CA SER A 64 -8.60 -34.52 4.92
C SER A 64 -7.60 -33.42 4.56
N ASP A 65 -6.43 -33.83 4.11
CA ASP A 65 -5.37 -32.95 3.60
C ASP A 65 -4.78 -33.56 2.33
N GLN A 66 -5.03 -32.93 1.19
CA GLN A 66 -4.66 -33.45 -0.13
C GLN A 66 -3.75 -32.48 -0.86
N ILE A 67 -2.69 -33.00 -1.47
CA ILE A 67 -1.72 -32.17 -2.21
C ILE A 67 -2.29 -31.84 -3.59
N LEU A 68 -2.24 -30.56 -3.95
CA LEU A 68 -2.62 -30.06 -5.28
C LEU A 68 -1.39 -30.01 -6.20
N GLN A 69 -1.63 -30.14 -7.51
CA GLN A 69 -0.55 -30.13 -8.52
C GLN A 69 0.02 -28.73 -8.76
N ASP A 70 -0.81 -27.71 -8.62
CA ASP A 70 -0.49 -26.31 -8.87
C ASP A 70 -1.25 -25.40 -7.88
N ILE A 71 -0.98 -24.10 -7.94
CA ILE A 71 -1.61 -23.08 -7.11
C ILE A 71 -3.11 -22.99 -7.47
N PRO A 72 -4.01 -23.20 -6.49
CA PRO A 72 -5.44 -23.12 -6.74
C PRO A 72 -5.91 -21.68 -6.87
N SER A 73 -6.79 -21.40 -7.83
CA SER A 73 -7.38 -20.07 -8.03
C SER A 73 -8.75 -19.93 -7.36
N SER A 74 -9.58 -20.97 -7.40
CA SER A 74 -10.93 -20.97 -6.83
C SER A 74 -11.40 -22.39 -6.49
N VAL A 75 -12.32 -22.49 -5.53
CA VAL A 75 -13.04 -23.73 -5.18
C VAL A 75 -14.55 -23.50 -5.23
N VAL A 76 -15.28 -24.43 -5.85
CA VAL A 76 -16.74 -24.40 -5.94
C VAL A 76 -17.32 -25.79 -5.69
N SER A 77 -18.57 -25.84 -5.23
CA SER A 77 -19.35 -27.07 -5.16
C SER A 77 -20.49 -27.04 -6.18
N PHE A 78 -20.82 -28.21 -6.72
CA PHE A 78 -21.93 -28.38 -7.65
C PHE A 78 -22.45 -29.82 -7.62
N PHE A 79 -23.70 -30.03 -8.01
CA PHE A 79 -24.29 -31.36 -8.10
C PHE A 79 -24.08 -31.91 -9.52
N THR A 80 -23.60 -33.16 -9.63
CA THR A 80 -23.37 -33.79 -10.94
C THR A 80 -24.61 -34.45 -11.51
N ASP A 81 -25.44 -35.02 -10.63
CA ASP A 81 -26.56 -35.87 -10.98
C ASP A 81 -27.80 -35.45 -10.17
N GLU A 82 -28.99 -35.79 -10.68
CA GLU A 82 -30.27 -35.50 -10.01
C GLU A 82 -30.74 -36.64 -9.09
N ILE A 83 -29.95 -37.72 -8.99
CA ILE A 83 -30.25 -38.91 -8.20
C ILE A 83 -30.28 -38.56 -6.71
N GLU A 84 -31.36 -38.91 -6.01
CA GLU A 84 -31.47 -38.74 -4.57
C GLU A 84 -30.84 -39.93 -3.81
N PRO A 85 -30.04 -39.68 -2.75
CA PRO A 85 -29.64 -38.38 -2.22
C PRO A 85 -28.59 -37.68 -3.11
N ARG A 86 -28.76 -36.37 -3.31
CA ARG A 86 -27.86 -35.57 -4.14
C ARG A 86 -26.58 -35.26 -3.38
N ILE A 87 -25.47 -35.86 -3.81
CA ILE A 87 -24.14 -35.63 -3.23
C ILE A 87 -23.40 -34.61 -4.11
N PRO A 88 -22.95 -33.46 -3.57
CA PRO A 88 -22.21 -32.48 -4.35
C PRO A 88 -20.77 -32.95 -4.60
N ALA A 89 -20.27 -32.61 -5.79
CA ALA A 89 -18.85 -32.68 -6.12
C ALA A 89 -18.17 -31.34 -5.83
N VAL A 90 -16.88 -31.40 -5.53
CA VAL A 90 -16.04 -30.23 -5.24
C VAL A 90 -15.09 -30.05 -6.41
N ALA A 91 -15.12 -28.89 -7.04
CA ALA A 91 -14.22 -28.51 -8.14
C ALA A 91 -13.18 -27.51 -7.63
N VAL A 92 -11.91 -27.80 -7.90
CA VAL A 92 -10.77 -26.93 -7.63
C VAL A 92 -10.11 -26.57 -8.95
N ALA A 93 -9.99 -25.28 -9.23
CA ALA A 93 -9.26 -24.80 -10.40
C ALA A 93 -7.79 -24.58 -10.05
N CYS A 94 -6.89 -25.18 -10.82
CA CYS A 94 -5.44 -25.11 -10.69
C CYS A 94 -4.84 -24.83 -12.07
N GLY A 95 -4.33 -23.62 -12.32
CA GLY A 95 -3.78 -23.26 -13.63
C GLY A 95 -4.84 -23.40 -14.74
N SER A 96 -4.59 -24.25 -15.74
CA SER A 96 -5.54 -24.60 -16.81
C SER A 96 -6.39 -25.84 -16.51
N ASP A 97 -6.19 -26.47 -15.35
CA ASP A 97 -6.82 -27.73 -14.97
C ASP A 97 -7.93 -27.51 -13.94
N LEU A 98 -9.02 -28.23 -14.12
CA LEU A 98 -10.13 -28.33 -13.18
C LEU A 98 -10.14 -29.73 -12.58
N LEU A 99 -9.83 -29.81 -11.29
CA LEU A 99 -9.78 -31.04 -10.51
C LEU A 99 -11.11 -31.24 -9.78
N ILE A 100 -11.81 -32.33 -10.10
CA ILE A 100 -13.11 -32.65 -9.51
C ILE A 100 -12.91 -33.77 -8.48
N PHE A 101 -13.39 -33.52 -7.26
CA PHE A 101 -13.37 -34.44 -6.14
C PHE A 101 -14.79 -34.87 -5.80
N LYS A 102 -15.03 -36.18 -5.70
CA LYS A 102 -16.29 -36.76 -5.20
C LYS A 102 -15.99 -37.52 -3.91
N ASN A 103 -16.78 -37.28 -2.87
CA ASN A 103 -16.59 -37.88 -1.54
C ASN A 103 -15.13 -37.76 -1.04
N SER A 104 -14.57 -36.54 -1.14
CA SER A 104 -13.18 -36.22 -0.80
C SER A 104 -12.13 -37.09 -1.51
N LYS A 105 -12.41 -37.63 -2.70
CA LYS A 105 -11.43 -38.37 -3.52
C LYS A 105 -11.32 -37.77 -4.91
N PRO A 106 -10.13 -37.71 -5.51
CA PRO A 106 -9.96 -37.30 -6.91
C PRO A 106 -10.81 -38.19 -7.82
N PHE A 107 -11.68 -37.59 -8.62
CA PHE A 107 -12.61 -38.30 -9.49
C PHE A 107 -12.33 -38.02 -10.96
N PHE A 108 -12.14 -36.75 -11.32
CA PHE A 108 -11.94 -36.36 -12.72
C PHE A 108 -11.01 -35.16 -12.82
N LYS A 109 -10.26 -35.11 -13.92
CA LYS A 109 -9.42 -33.97 -14.29
C LYS A 109 -9.85 -33.49 -15.66
N PHE A 110 -10.28 -32.24 -15.75
CA PHE A 110 -10.58 -31.55 -17.00
C PHE A 110 -9.49 -30.52 -17.28
N THR A 111 -9.01 -30.44 -18.52
CA THR A 111 -8.04 -29.42 -18.94
C THR A 111 -8.69 -28.50 -19.95
N VAL A 112 -8.58 -27.20 -19.74
CA VAL A 112 -9.14 -26.19 -20.66
C VAL A 112 -8.48 -26.34 -22.04
N PRO A 113 -9.27 -26.44 -23.13
CA PRO A 113 -8.72 -26.51 -24.48
C PRO A 113 -7.78 -25.34 -24.79
N SER A 114 -6.64 -25.63 -25.41
CA SER A 114 -5.69 -24.60 -25.84
C SER A 114 -6.30 -23.75 -26.95
N LEU A 115 -6.04 -22.45 -26.92
CA LEU A 115 -6.45 -21.51 -27.96
C LEU A 115 -5.66 -21.76 -29.25
N PRO A 116 -6.27 -21.51 -30.43
CA PRO A 116 -5.56 -21.61 -31.70
C PRO A 116 -4.44 -20.57 -31.79
N ILE A 117 -3.36 -20.95 -32.46
CA ILE A 117 -2.17 -20.11 -32.68
C ILE A 117 -2.24 -19.49 -34.08
N THR A 118 -1.68 -18.29 -34.22
CA THR A 118 -1.58 -17.60 -35.50
C THR A 118 -0.84 -18.47 -36.52
N PRO A 119 -1.31 -18.57 -37.79
CA PRO A 119 -0.67 -19.41 -38.80
C PRO A 119 0.79 -19.05 -39.03
N LEU A 120 1.12 -17.75 -39.04
CA LEU A 120 2.49 -17.25 -39.21
C LEU A 120 3.42 -17.68 -38.07
N GLU A 121 2.94 -17.68 -36.82
CA GLU A 121 3.71 -18.20 -35.68
C GLU A 121 3.94 -19.71 -35.80
N SER A 122 2.93 -20.47 -36.22
CA SER A 122 3.07 -21.92 -36.42
C SER A 122 4.05 -22.27 -37.55
N GLU A 123 4.06 -21.50 -38.65
CA GLU A 123 5.00 -21.68 -39.74
C GLU A 123 6.44 -21.39 -39.31
N ILE A 124 6.66 -20.33 -38.53
CA ILE A 124 7.99 -19.99 -38.01
C ILE A 124 8.53 -21.11 -37.09
N TRP A 125 7.69 -21.65 -36.20
CA TRP A 125 8.10 -22.77 -35.35
C TRP A 125 8.36 -24.07 -36.13
N LYS A 126 7.63 -24.31 -37.23
CA LYS A 126 7.93 -25.43 -38.14
C LYS A 126 9.27 -25.24 -38.85
N LYS A 127 9.56 -24.03 -39.33
CA LYS A 127 10.85 -23.70 -39.96
C LYS A 127 12.03 -23.83 -38.99
N PHE A 128 11.84 -23.46 -37.73
CA PHE A 128 12.84 -23.74 -36.69
C PHE A 128 13.08 -25.23 -36.47
N ALA A 129 12.05 -26.06 -36.60
CA ALA A 129 12.16 -27.52 -36.44
C ALA A 129 12.77 -28.22 -37.67
N GLU A 130 12.52 -27.70 -38.88
CA GLU A 130 12.98 -28.28 -40.14
C GLU A 130 14.44 -27.90 -40.49
N ASP A 131 14.85 -26.67 -40.20
CA ASP A 131 16.18 -26.13 -40.56
C ASP A 131 17.00 -25.69 -39.32
N PRO A 132 17.98 -26.50 -38.86
CA PRO A 132 18.84 -26.13 -37.72
C PRO A 132 19.82 -24.97 -38.00
N ASN A 133 20.04 -24.62 -39.27
CA ASN A 133 20.93 -23.53 -39.72
C ASN A 133 20.15 -22.29 -40.21
N CYS A 134 18.89 -22.14 -39.79
CA CYS A 134 18.05 -21.02 -40.21
C CYS A 134 18.59 -19.66 -39.69
N ASP A 135 18.38 -18.58 -40.44
CA ASP A 135 18.69 -17.22 -39.96
C ASP A 135 17.68 -16.80 -38.89
N PHE A 136 17.97 -17.16 -37.63
CA PHE A 136 17.12 -16.89 -36.48
C PHE A 136 16.78 -15.41 -36.31
N GLY A 137 17.66 -14.50 -36.73
CA GLY A 137 17.44 -13.06 -36.63
C GLY A 137 16.22 -12.60 -37.44
N LYS A 138 16.09 -13.10 -38.67
CA LYS A 138 15.00 -12.72 -39.58
C LYS A 138 13.63 -13.23 -39.12
N TYR A 139 13.56 -14.47 -38.65
CA TYR A 139 12.30 -15.04 -38.12
C TYR A 139 11.87 -14.41 -36.80
N VAL A 140 12.83 -13.97 -35.98
CA VAL A 140 12.54 -13.19 -34.77
C VAL A 140 12.00 -11.80 -35.14
N GLU A 141 12.46 -11.17 -36.22
CA GLU A 141 11.85 -9.95 -36.75
C GLU A 141 10.44 -10.19 -37.30
N ASP A 142 10.22 -11.29 -38.03
CA ASP A 142 8.88 -11.67 -38.49
C ASP A 142 7.92 -11.91 -37.32
N LEU A 143 8.38 -12.53 -36.23
CA LEU A 143 7.59 -12.69 -34.99
C LEU A 143 7.23 -11.35 -34.33
N LYS A 144 8.08 -10.32 -34.43
CA LYS A 144 7.78 -8.97 -33.91
C LYS A 144 6.67 -8.26 -34.69
N THR A 145 6.36 -8.70 -35.91
CA THR A 145 5.24 -8.14 -36.68
C THR A 145 3.88 -8.54 -36.11
N ILE A 146 3.81 -9.65 -35.37
CA ILE A 146 2.58 -10.10 -34.70
C ILE A 146 2.40 -9.31 -33.40
N PRO A 147 1.19 -8.82 -33.09
CA PRO A 147 0.90 -8.20 -31.81
C PRO A 147 1.26 -9.12 -30.62
N TYR A 148 1.98 -8.58 -29.65
CA TYR A 148 2.52 -9.34 -28.52
C TYR A 148 1.45 -10.11 -27.73
N ASN A 149 0.24 -9.56 -27.59
CA ASN A 149 -0.90 -10.17 -26.88
C ASN A 149 -1.50 -11.40 -27.59
N VAL A 150 -1.28 -11.54 -28.91
CA VAL A 150 -1.81 -12.67 -29.69
C VAL A 150 -0.86 -13.86 -29.65
N LEU A 151 0.45 -13.62 -29.56
CA LEU A 151 1.50 -14.64 -29.51
C LEU A 151 1.33 -15.63 -28.35
N SER A 152 1.87 -16.85 -28.52
CA SER A 152 1.97 -17.80 -27.42
C SER A 152 2.98 -17.33 -26.34
N PRO A 153 2.84 -17.76 -25.08
CA PRO A 153 3.80 -17.43 -24.02
C PRO A 153 5.24 -17.84 -24.37
N ARG A 154 5.40 -18.89 -25.18
CA ARG A 154 6.71 -19.35 -25.67
C ARG A 154 7.35 -18.35 -26.62
N SER A 155 6.59 -17.87 -27.61
CA SER A 155 7.08 -16.87 -28.56
C SER A 155 7.30 -15.51 -27.90
N GLN A 156 6.48 -15.15 -26.91
CA GLN A 156 6.72 -13.97 -26.07
C GLN A 156 8.04 -14.06 -25.31
N HIS A 157 8.34 -15.22 -24.70
CA HIS A 157 9.60 -15.45 -24.00
C HIS A 157 10.80 -15.37 -24.95
N LEU A 158 10.69 -15.95 -26.15
CA LEU A 158 11.72 -15.87 -27.19
C LEU A 158 12.07 -14.41 -27.55
N LEU A 159 11.06 -13.52 -27.61
CA LEU A 159 11.28 -12.10 -27.90
C LEU A 159 11.96 -11.33 -26.76
N CYS A 160 11.92 -11.85 -25.53
CA CYS A 160 12.56 -11.24 -24.36
C CYS A 160 13.99 -11.74 -24.11
N GLU A 161 14.41 -12.84 -24.74
CA GLU A 161 15.74 -13.39 -24.56
C GLU A 161 16.81 -12.58 -25.32
N PRO A 162 18.04 -12.45 -24.77
CA PRO A 162 19.14 -11.80 -25.46
C PRO A 162 19.58 -12.62 -26.69
N PRO A 163 20.12 -11.96 -27.73
CA PRO A 163 20.45 -12.61 -29.00
C PRO A 163 21.41 -13.79 -28.86
N SER A 164 22.29 -13.77 -27.86
CA SER A 164 23.25 -14.84 -27.56
C SER A 164 22.62 -16.15 -27.07
N LYS A 165 21.37 -16.13 -26.60
CA LYS A 165 20.67 -17.30 -26.01
C LYS A 165 19.50 -17.81 -26.84
N ILE A 166 19.19 -17.12 -27.94
CA ILE A 166 18.05 -17.45 -28.82
C ILE A 166 18.20 -18.87 -29.39
N GLU A 167 19.39 -19.22 -29.89
CA GLU A 167 19.66 -20.54 -30.47
C GLU A 167 19.50 -21.67 -29.43
N GLU A 168 20.04 -21.48 -28.22
CA GLU A 168 19.91 -22.44 -27.12
C GLU A 168 18.44 -22.59 -26.68
N PHE A 169 17.69 -21.49 -26.65
CA PHE A 169 16.28 -21.50 -26.30
C PHE A 169 15.44 -22.23 -27.35
N ILE A 170 15.64 -21.95 -28.64
CA ILE A 170 14.94 -22.63 -29.73
C ILE A 170 15.24 -24.14 -29.68
N GLY A 171 16.50 -24.50 -29.47
CA GLY A 171 16.95 -25.89 -29.33
C GLY A 171 16.17 -26.70 -28.29
N LYS A 172 15.74 -26.07 -27.19
CA LYS A 172 14.94 -26.72 -26.12
C LYS A 172 13.51 -27.07 -26.53
N TYR A 173 12.94 -26.39 -27.53
CA TYR A 173 11.53 -26.49 -27.88
C TYR A 173 11.23 -27.03 -29.29
N LEU A 174 12.25 -27.45 -30.04
CA LEU A 174 12.14 -27.98 -31.41
C LEU A 174 11.09 -29.11 -31.58
N LEU A 175 10.97 -29.98 -30.58
CA LEU A 175 10.12 -31.17 -30.63
C LEU A 175 8.70 -30.95 -30.08
N SER A 176 8.42 -29.79 -29.50
CA SER A 176 7.14 -29.49 -28.89
C SER A 176 6.43 -28.40 -29.70
N PRO A 177 5.18 -28.60 -30.16
CA PRO A 177 4.44 -27.50 -30.78
C PRO A 177 4.17 -26.40 -29.75
N PRO A 178 4.17 -25.12 -30.13
CA PRO A 178 3.72 -24.06 -29.24
C PRO A 178 2.24 -24.31 -28.88
N SER A 179 1.87 -23.99 -27.65
CA SER A 179 0.48 -24.10 -27.16
C SER A 179 0.10 -22.86 -26.37
N LYS A 180 -1.10 -22.33 -26.62
CA LYS A 180 -1.64 -21.19 -25.87
C LYS A 180 -2.66 -21.69 -24.84
N ASN A 181 -2.17 -21.96 -23.63
CA ASN A 181 -3.01 -22.42 -22.53
C ASN A 181 -3.58 -21.23 -21.76
N SER A 182 -4.88 -21.29 -21.45
CA SER A 182 -5.55 -20.28 -20.63
C SER A 182 -5.65 -20.76 -19.19
N THR A 183 -5.31 -19.87 -18.25
CA THR A 183 -5.46 -20.15 -16.82
C THR A 183 -6.86 -19.75 -16.33
N ILE A 184 -7.45 -20.59 -15.49
CA ILE A 184 -8.74 -20.33 -14.83
C ILE A 184 -8.48 -19.39 -13.65
N THR A 185 -9.09 -18.21 -13.67
CA THR A 185 -8.88 -17.16 -12.65
C THR A 185 -9.94 -17.16 -11.55
N CYS A 186 -11.20 -17.47 -11.89
CA CYS A 186 -12.31 -17.52 -10.96
C CYS A 186 -13.35 -18.56 -11.41
N MET A 187 -14.14 -19.05 -10.47
CA MET A 187 -15.26 -19.94 -10.72
C MET A 187 -16.47 -19.54 -9.90
N THR A 188 -17.65 -19.85 -10.41
CA THR A 188 -18.91 -19.72 -9.68
C THR A 188 -19.88 -20.80 -10.19
N SER A 189 -20.92 -21.09 -9.43
CA SER A 189 -21.96 -22.04 -9.80
C SER A 189 -23.23 -21.30 -10.23
N LEU A 190 -23.94 -21.90 -11.20
CA LEU A 190 -25.25 -21.43 -11.66
C LEU A 190 -26.23 -22.59 -11.56
N ASN A 191 -27.43 -22.32 -11.05
CA ASN A 191 -28.47 -23.34 -10.94
C ASN A 191 -29.04 -23.67 -12.33
N ARG A 192 -29.04 -24.96 -12.66
CA ARG A 192 -29.62 -25.46 -13.91
C ARG A 192 -31.15 -25.49 -13.85
N MET A 193 -31.71 -26.08 -12.79
CA MET A 193 -33.14 -26.32 -12.58
C MET A 193 -33.50 -26.17 -11.09
N THR A 194 -33.97 -24.99 -10.64
CA THR A 194 -34.60 -24.81 -9.30
C THR A 194 -35.62 -23.66 -9.33
N HIS A 195 -36.56 -23.65 -8.37
CA HIS A 195 -37.58 -22.60 -8.17
C HIS A 195 -37.02 -21.24 -7.69
N ASP A 196 -35.70 -21.13 -7.46
CA ASP A 196 -35.08 -19.91 -6.95
C ASP A 196 -34.66 -18.94 -8.06
N LYS A 197 -34.98 -17.66 -7.81
CA LYS A 197 -35.13 -16.57 -8.78
C LYS A 197 -33.85 -16.03 -9.43
N TYR A 198 -32.76 -16.79 -9.41
CA TYR A 198 -31.50 -16.45 -10.07
C TYR A 198 -31.29 -17.33 -11.29
N GLY A 199 -31.81 -16.81 -12.41
CA GLY A 199 -31.62 -17.28 -13.78
C GLY A 199 -31.46 -18.78 -13.98
N LEU A 200 -32.56 -19.45 -14.35
CA LEU A 200 -32.46 -20.83 -14.81
C LEU A 200 -31.63 -20.85 -16.09
N TYR A 201 -30.58 -21.67 -16.12
CA TYR A 201 -29.75 -21.83 -17.31
C TYR A 201 -30.60 -22.04 -18.57
N ASP A 202 -31.66 -22.84 -18.48
CA ASP A 202 -32.54 -23.21 -19.60
C ASP A 202 -33.52 -22.08 -20.02
N VAL A 203 -33.85 -21.14 -19.13
CA VAL A 203 -34.82 -20.05 -19.41
C VAL A 203 -34.09 -18.75 -19.75
N GLU A 204 -33.40 -18.17 -18.78
CA GLU A 204 -32.64 -16.93 -18.89
C GLU A 204 -31.59 -16.93 -17.79
N TYR A 205 -30.31 -16.76 -18.13
CA TYR A 205 -29.26 -16.57 -17.13
C TYR A 205 -28.60 -15.21 -17.29
N ARG A 206 -28.04 -14.70 -16.19
CA ARG A 206 -27.22 -13.49 -16.17
C ARG A 206 -25.97 -13.77 -15.35
N VAL A 207 -24.82 -13.55 -15.96
CA VAL A 207 -23.52 -13.65 -15.28
C VAL A 207 -22.98 -12.24 -15.13
N VAL A 208 -22.56 -11.89 -13.92
CA VAL A 208 -21.91 -10.61 -13.63
C VAL A 208 -20.45 -10.90 -13.34
N ALA A 209 -19.54 -10.24 -14.04
CA ALA A 209 -18.10 -10.41 -13.83
C ALA A 209 -17.44 -9.05 -13.60
N ALA A 210 -16.60 -8.98 -12.57
CA ALA A 210 -15.72 -7.85 -12.32
C ALA A 210 -14.36 -8.12 -12.99
N CYS A 211 -13.90 -7.18 -13.78
CA CYS A 211 -12.65 -7.25 -14.54
C CYS A 211 -11.55 -6.47 -13.83
N ARG A 212 -10.29 -6.88 -14.07
CA ARG A 212 -9.09 -6.19 -13.52
C ARG A 212 -8.93 -4.76 -14.01
N GLU A 213 -9.55 -4.42 -15.13
CA GLU A 213 -9.55 -3.08 -15.72
C GLU A 213 -10.57 -2.12 -15.05
N GLY A 214 -11.17 -2.51 -13.93
CA GLY A 214 -12.17 -1.69 -13.22
C GLY A 214 -13.57 -1.72 -13.83
N HIS A 215 -13.83 -2.57 -14.81
CA HIS A 215 -15.14 -2.74 -15.42
C HIS A 215 -15.94 -3.86 -14.76
N VAL A 216 -17.26 -3.68 -14.63
CA VAL A 216 -18.18 -4.79 -14.32
C VAL A 216 -19.08 -5.02 -15.53
N CYS A 217 -19.02 -6.23 -16.07
CA CYS A 217 -19.79 -6.63 -17.23
C CYS A 217 -20.91 -7.62 -16.87
N VAL A 218 -21.99 -7.55 -17.64
CA VAL A 218 -23.11 -8.49 -17.55
C VAL A 218 -23.20 -9.25 -18.86
N LEU A 219 -23.20 -10.57 -18.74
CA LEU A 219 -23.49 -11.50 -19.83
C LEU A 219 -24.91 -12.04 -19.65
N ARG A 220 -25.63 -12.23 -20.76
CA ARG A 220 -26.97 -12.82 -20.76
C ARG A 220 -27.05 -13.94 -21.79
N ARG A 221 -27.99 -14.86 -21.58
CA ARG A 221 -28.33 -15.90 -22.58
C ARG A 221 -28.63 -15.25 -23.94
N GLY A 222 -27.96 -15.74 -24.98
CA GLY A 222 -28.14 -15.26 -26.36
C GLY A 222 -27.37 -13.98 -26.73
N TRP A 223 -26.61 -13.37 -25.80
CA TRP A 223 -25.71 -12.28 -26.14
C TRP A 223 -24.37 -12.82 -26.63
N LEU A 224 -23.89 -12.32 -27.76
CA LEU A 224 -22.55 -12.62 -28.29
C LEU A 224 -21.44 -11.90 -27.52
N GLU A 225 -21.76 -10.73 -26.95
CA GLU A 225 -20.83 -9.90 -26.21
C GLU A 225 -21.42 -9.48 -24.85
N GLY A 226 -20.58 -9.39 -23.84
CA GLY A 226 -20.95 -8.87 -22.52
C GLY A 226 -21.12 -7.35 -22.55
N LYS A 227 -22.13 -6.83 -21.86
CA LYS A 227 -22.32 -5.38 -21.72
C LYS A 227 -21.63 -4.88 -20.45
N SER A 228 -20.70 -3.94 -20.59
CA SER A 228 -20.18 -3.19 -19.44
C SER A 228 -21.28 -2.31 -18.84
N ILE A 229 -21.52 -2.43 -17.54
CA ILE A 229 -22.56 -1.68 -16.84
C ILE A 229 -22.01 -0.73 -15.77
N ILE A 230 -20.79 -0.96 -15.28
CA ILE A 230 -20.14 -0.14 -14.27
C ILE A 230 -18.68 0.02 -14.69
N GLN A 231 -18.18 1.25 -14.59
CA GLN A 231 -16.77 1.59 -14.71
C GLN A 231 -16.35 2.23 -13.39
N SER A 232 -15.36 1.63 -12.74
CA SER A 232 -14.78 2.10 -11.49
C SER A 232 -13.45 2.79 -11.78
N ASP A 233 -13.22 3.94 -11.14
CA ASP A 233 -11.94 4.67 -11.23
C ASP A 233 -10.83 3.97 -10.44
N ALA A 234 -11.21 3.21 -9.39
CA ALA A 234 -10.33 2.44 -8.54
C ALA A 234 -10.49 0.94 -8.79
N ASP A 235 -9.41 0.19 -8.56
CA ASP A 235 -9.42 -1.27 -8.70
C ASP A 235 -10.45 -1.92 -7.78
N ILE A 236 -11.14 -2.92 -8.32
CA ILE A 236 -12.14 -3.70 -7.59
C ILE A 236 -11.41 -4.76 -6.77
N VAL A 237 -11.62 -4.72 -5.45
CA VAL A 237 -11.05 -5.70 -4.50
C VAL A 237 -11.90 -6.96 -4.47
N ASP A 238 -13.21 -6.80 -4.33
CA ASP A 238 -14.16 -7.91 -4.22
C ASP A 238 -15.57 -7.47 -4.65
N MET A 239 -16.40 -8.43 -5.05
CA MET A 239 -17.77 -8.22 -5.52
C MET A 239 -18.72 -9.27 -4.94
N VAL A 240 -19.84 -8.81 -4.39
CA VAL A 240 -20.92 -9.69 -3.91
C VAL A 240 -22.24 -9.30 -4.56
N LEU A 241 -23.00 -10.30 -5.00
CA LEU A 241 -24.36 -10.14 -5.51
C LEU A 241 -25.35 -10.42 -4.37
N LYS A 242 -26.17 -9.42 -4.00
CA LYS A 242 -27.20 -9.57 -2.98
C LYS A 242 -28.43 -10.28 -3.58
N PRO A 243 -28.88 -11.41 -3.00
CA PRO A 243 -30.09 -12.09 -3.44
C PRO A 243 -31.37 -11.25 -3.20
N GLY A 244 -32.49 -11.64 -3.81
CA GLY A 244 -33.71 -10.81 -3.94
C GLY A 244 -33.60 -9.65 -4.94
N ASP A 245 -33.06 -8.50 -4.50
CA ASP A 245 -33.08 -7.23 -5.25
C ASP A 245 -32.11 -7.17 -6.44
N ASN A 246 -31.19 -8.14 -6.52
CA ASN A 246 -30.10 -8.17 -7.51
C ASN A 246 -29.21 -6.92 -7.44
N PHE A 247 -28.86 -6.48 -6.22
CA PHE A 247 -27.88 -5.42 -6.05
C PHE A 247 -26.46 -5.96 -6.16
N ILE A 248 -25.59 -5.19 -6.80
CA ILE A 248 -24.17 -5.49 -6.96
C ILE A 248 -23.43 -4.63 -5.93
N ILE A 249 -22.80 -5.27 -4.96
CA ILE A 249 -21.96 -4.62 -3.98
C ILE A 249 -20.51 -4.75 -4.41
N LEU A 250 -19.83 -3.61 -4.53
CA LEU A 250 -18.42 -3.54 -4.93
C LEU A 250 -17.60 -2.91 -3.82
N ALA A 251 -16.48 -3.55 -3.48
CA ALA A 251 -15.43 -2.97 -2.66
C ALA A 251 -14.27 -2.54 -3.56
N THR A 252 -13.76 -1.33 -3.32
CA THR A 252 -12.68 -0.73 -4.11
C THR A 252 -11.47 -0.39 -3.24
N THR A 253 -10.30 -0.25 -3.87
CA THR A 253 -9.01 -0.01 -3.18
C THR A 253 -8.94 1.34 -2.46
N ASP A 254 -9.76 2.31 -2.85
CA ASP A 254 -9.89 3.65 -2.24
C ASP A 254 -10.71 3.67 -0.93
N LYS A 255 -10.94 2.49 -0.33
CA LYS A 255 -11.72 2.28 0.90
C LYS A 255 -13.21 2.59 0.75
N MET A 256 -13.75 2.49 -0.46
CA MET A 256 -15.17 2.72 -0.70
C MET A 256 -15.92 1.40 -0.85
N LEU A 257 -17.13 1.37 -0.28
CA LEU A 257 -18.12 0.34 -0.51
C LEU A 257 -19.25 0.95 -1.32
N HIS A 258 -19.48 0.41 -2.51
CA HIS A 258 -20.50 0.89 -3.43
C HIS A 258 -21.61 -0.13 -3.59
N CYS A 259 -22.84 0.35 -3.78
CA CYS A 259 -23.98 -0.47 -4.15
C CYS A 259 -24.56 0.01 -5.47
N TYR A 260 -24.74 -0.91 -6.40
CA TYR A 260 -25.29 -0.67 -7.72
C TYR A 260 -26.53 -1.53 -7.96
N THR A 261 -27.44 -1.01 -8.77
CA THR A 261 -28.53 -1.80 -9.33
C THR A 261 -28.00 -2.80 -10.36
N LYS A 262 -28.79 -3.84 -10.67
CA LYS A 262 -28.54 -4.75 -11.81
C LYS A 262 -28.39 -4.07 -13.19
N ARG A 263 -28.74 -2.78 -13.29
CA ARG A 263 -28.61 -1.96 -14.51
C ARG A 263 -27.33 -1.12 -14.52
N GLY A 264 -26.54 -1.13 -13.44
CA GLY A 264 -25.32 -0.34 -13.31
C GLY A 264 -25.50 1.04 -12.67
N GLN A 265 -26.71 1.41 -12.24
CA GLN A 265 -26.92 2.68 -11.54
C GLN A 265 -26.43 2.60 -10.09
N ARG A 266 -25.58 3.54 -9.67
CA ARG A 266 -25.07 3.64 -8.30
C ARG A 266 -26.15 4.13 -7.35
N LEU A 267 -26.49 3.32 -6.35
CA LEU A 267 -27.49 3.65 -5.32
C LEU A 267 -26.87 4.45 -4.18
N TRP A 268 -25.72 4.00 -3.67
CA TRP A 268 -25.01 4.68 -2.60
C TRP A 268 -23.53 4.32 -2.60
N SER A 269 -22.76 5.08 -1.83
CA SER A 269 -21.34 4.86 -1.60
C SER A 269 -21.02 5.20 -0.15
N SER A 270 -20.20 4.38 0.49
CA SER A 270 -19.83 4.54 1.90
C SER A 270 -18.31 4.41 2.05
N LYS A 271 -17.69 5.41 2.68
CA LYS A 271 -16.25 5.43 2.92
C LYS A 271 -15.93 4.70 4.22
N MET A 272 -15.03 3.74 4.15
CA MET A 272 -14.54 2.96 5.29
C MET A 272 -13.32 3.64 5.92
N ALA A 273 -13.11 3.42 7.22
CA ALA A 273 -11.93 3.92 7.92
C ALA A 273 -10.63 3.22 7.41
N ASN A 274 -10.73 1.90 7.24
CA ASN A 274 -9.63 1.03 6.85
C ASN A 274 -9.88 0.42 5.47
N SER A 275 -8.83 -0.09 4.83
CA SER A 275 -8.93 -0.76 3.52
C SER A 275 -9.74 -2.05 3.64
N ILE A 276 -10.63 -2.27 2.68
CA ILE A 276 -11.45 -3.48 2.57
C ILE A 276 -10.57 -4.60 2.01
N THR A 277 -10.66 -5.80 2.57
CA THR A 277 -9.86 -6.96 2.16
C THR A 277 -10.70 -8.07 1.53
N CYS A 278 -11.92 -8.28 2.02
CA CYS A 278 -12.85 -9.27 1.48
C CYS A 278 -14.29 -8.89 1.79
N LEU A 279 -15.21 -9.37 0.95
CA LEU A 279 -16.64 -9.30 1.15
C LEU A 279 -17.21 -10.71 1.31
N ALA A 280 -18.27 -10.84 2.11
CA ALA A 280 -19.03 -12.08 2.17
C ALA A 280 -20.52 -11.80 2.29
N LEU A 281 -21.31 -12.62 1.62
CA LEU A 281 -22.76 -12.60 1.77
C LEU A 281 -23.15 -13.37 3.02
N VAL A 282 -23.94 -12.74 3.89
CA VAL A 282 -24.48 -13.36 5.10
C VAL A 282 -25.99 -13.52 4.91
N THR A 283 -26.40 -14.74 4.61
CA THR A 283 -27.81 -15.09 4.31
C THR A 283 -28.51 -15.59 5.56
N LEU A 284 -29.49 -14.82 6.06
CA LEU A 284 -30.27 -15.16 7.24
C LEU A 284 -31.63 -15.70 6.80
N ASN A 285 -31.71 -17.02 6.60
CA ASN A 285 -32.91 -17.68 6.08
C ASN A 285 -34.13 -17.45 6.97
N HIS A 286 -33.96 -17.47 8.30
CA HIS A 286 -35.04 -17.27 9.27
C HIS A 286 -35.64 -15.84 9.24
N LEU A 287 -34.89 -14.83 8.79
CA LEU A 287 -35.37 -13.45 8.66
C LEU A 287 -35.67 -13.06 7.20
N SER A 288 -35.47 -13.95 6.23
CA SER A 288 -35.49 -13.64 4.79
C SER A 288 -34.64 -12.41 4.43
N SER A 289 -33.51 -12.21 5.14
CA SER A 289 -32.66 -11.03 5.01
C SER A 289 -31.24 -11.41 4.58
N HIS A 290 -30.59 -10.51 3.85
CA HIS A 290 -29.23 -10.67 3.37
C HIS A 290 -28.39 -9.47 3.81
N LEU A 291 -27.36 -9.76 4.59
CA LEU A 291 -26.36 -8.78 5.02
C LEU A 291 -25.09 -8.96 4.21
N VAL A 292 -24.27 -7.90 4.15
CA VAL A 292 -22.92 -7.96 3.60
C VAL A 292 -21.92 -7.79 4.72
N ALA A 293 -21.10 -8.81 4.95
CA ALA A 293 -19.95 -8.73 5.82
C ALA A 293 -18.78 -8.11 5.05
N VAL A 294 -18.17 -7.09 5.64
CA VAL A 294 -17.04 -6.34 5.08
C VAL A 294 -15.84 -6.55 6.00
N GLY A 295 -14.85 -7.29 5.53
CA GLY A 295 -13.58 -7.49 6.22
C GLY A 295 -12.66 -6.29 6.01
N LEU A 296 -12.13 -5.72 7.09
CA LEU A 296 -11.26 -4.55 7.05
C LEU A 296 -9.86 -4.88 7.55
N LYS A 297 -8.86 -4.18 6.99
CA LYS A 297 -7.47 -4.25 7.44
C LYS A 297 -7.37 -3.95 8.94
N GLY A 298 -6.64 -4.80 9.67
CA GLY A 298 -6.45 -4.71 11.11
C GLY A 298 -7.43 -5.51 11.96
N GLY A 299 -8.35 -6.26 11.35
CA GLY A 299 -9.22 -7.21 12.06
C GLY A 299 -10.71 -6.86 12.23
N PRO A 300 -11.18 -5.60 12.08
CA PRO A 300 -12.61 -5.31 12.13
C PRO A 300 -13.40 -5.96 10.99
N ILE A 301 -14.61 -6.42 11.30
CA ILE A 301 -15.59 -6.95 10.36
C ILE A 301 -16.91 -6.25 10.63
N HIS A 302 -17.42 -5.55 9.61
CA HIS A 302 -18.66 -4.78 9.71
C HIS A 302 -19.76 -5.48 8.91
N LEU A 303 -20.95 -5.58 9.48
CA LEU A 303 -22.13 -6.12 8.79
C LEU A 303 -23.03 -4.99 8.35
N TYR A 304 -23.37 -4.96 7.07
CA TYR A 304 -24.19 -3.92 6.46
C TYR A 304 -25.54 -4.46 5.97
N GLN A 305 -26.59 -3.69 6.24
CA GLN A 305 -27.89 -3.82 5.61
C GLN A 305 -28.17 -2.54 4.81
N GLY A 306 -28.10 -2.63 3.48
CA GLY A 306 -28.07 -1.44 2.64
C GLY A 306 -26.86 -0.57 2.98
N ARG A 307 -27.06 0.74 3.15
CA ARG A 307 -25.98 1.69 3.50
C ARG A 307 -25.61 1.64 4.99
N HIS A 308 -26.46 1.08 5.85
CA HIS A 308 -26.33 1.21 7.29
C HIS A 308 -25.57 0.01 7.88
N PRO A 309 -24.54 0.24 8.71
CA PRO A 309 -23.93 -0.82 9.48
C PRO A 309 -24.90 -1.26 10.59
N VAL A 310 -25.18 -2.56 10.66
CA VAL A 310 -26.10 -3.17 11.64
C VAL A 310 -25.39 -3.83 12.81
N ASP A 311 -24.16 -4.29 12.59
CA ASP A 311 -23.39 -4.99 13.62
C ASP A 311 -21.88 -4.90 13.35
N TYR A 312 -21.11 -5.07 14.42
CA TYR A 312 -19.65 -4.99 14.41
C TYR A 312 -19.08 -6.19 15.13
N THR A 313 -18.15 -6.89 14.50
CA THR A 313 -17.35 -7.95 15.12
C THR A 313 -15.89 -7.76 14.72
N SER A 314 -14.97 -8.42 15.41
CA SER A 314 -13.56 -8.31 15.10
C SER A 314 -12.84 -9.64 15.29
N VAL A 315 -11.71 -9.77 14.60
CA VAL A 315 -10.75 -10.86 14.76
C VAL A 315 -9.37 -10.26 15.08
N PRO A 316 -8.44 -11.05 15.65
CA PRO A 316 -7.15 -10.53 16.11
C PRO A 316 -6.24 -9.97 15.00
N ASP A 317 -6.46 -10.38 13.75
CA ASP A 317 -5.66 -9.98 12.60
C ASP A 317 -6.56 -9.78 11.36
N THR A 318 -6.00 -9.20 10.30
CA THR A 318 -6.70 -8.86 9.06
C THR A 318 -7.39 -10.08 8.42
N PRO A 319 -8.73 -10.04 8.22
CA PRO A 319 -9.46 -11.11 7.54
C PRO A 319 -9.07 -11.14 6.06
N SER A 320 -8.65 -12.31 5.59
CA SER A 320 -8.38 -12.59 4.18
C SER A 320 -9.63 -13.16 3.49
N VAL A 321 -10.35 -14.05 4.19
CA VAL A 321 -11.55 -14.72 3.69
C VAL A 321 -12.59 -14.75 4.79
N ILE A 322 -13.84 -14.47 4.42
CA ILE A 322 -15.00 -14.66 5.26
C ILE A 322 -15.97 -15.56 4.49
N THR A 323 -16.47 -16.61 5.14
CA THR A 323 -17.53 -17.47 4.60
C THR A 323 -18.59 -17.64 5.66
N PHE A 324 -19.86 -17.62 5.25
CA PHE A 324 -20.99 -17.74 6.15
C PHE A 324 -21.96 -18.81 5.66
N GLY A 325 -22.43 -19.67 6.56
CA GLY A 325 -23.41 -20.70 6.24
C GLY A 325 -23.44 -21.81 7.27
N GLN A 326 -23.96 -22.96 6.85
CA GLN A 326 -24.07 -24.14 7.69
C GLN A 326 -22.72 -24.84 7.84
N LEU A 327 -22.34 -25.19 9.07
CA LEU A 327 -21.17 -26.01 9.40
C LEU A 327 -21.57 -27.02 10.48
N GLY A 328 -21.48 -28.30 10.14
CA GLY A 328 -22.09 -29.38 10.90
C GLY A 328 -23.59 -29.17 11.07
N GLN A 329 -24.06 -29.17 12.32
CA GLN A 329 -25.48 -28.98 12.66
C GLN A 329 -25.86 -27.51 12.87
N GLU A 330 -24.90 -26.60 12.90
CA GLU A 330 -25.13 -25.17 13.13
C GLU A 330 -25.34 -24.44 11.79
N GLU A 331 -26.49 -23.77 11.62
CA GLU A 331 -26.87 -23.12 10.36
C GLU A 331 -26.18 -21.77 10.11
N HIS A 332 -25.71 -21.10 11.19
CA HIS A 332 -25.28 -19.70 11.13
C HIS A 332 -23.86 -19.55 11.65
N VAL A 333 -22.92 -20.14 10.93
CA VAL A 333 -21.49 -20.10 11.27
C VAL A 333 -20.75 -19.18 10.31
N MET A 334 -20.03 -18.23 10.87
CA MET A 334 -19.06 -17.39 10.18
C MET A 334 -17.66 -17.96 10.39
N VAL A 335 -17.03 -18.38 9.29
CA VAL A 335 -15.64 -18.82 9.25
C VAL A 335 -14.79 -17.70 8.70
N ILE A 336 -13.72 -17.36 9.42
CA ILE A 336 -12.83 -16.25 9.09
C ILE A 336 -11.39 -16.75 9.06
N ILE A 337 -10.72 -16.59 7.93
CA ILE A 337 -9.29 -16.91 7.77
C ILE A 337 -8.53 -15.59 7.71
N THR A 338 -7.51 -15.42 8.55
CA THR A 338 -6.70 -14.20 8.58
C THR A 338 -5.44 -14.30 7.72
N LEU A 339 -4.83 -13.16 7.41
CA LEU A 339 -3.55 -13.12 6.68
C LEU A 339 -2.39 -13.76 7.47
N ALA A 340 -2.39 -13.72 8.80
CA ALA A 340 -1.48 -14.49 9.65
C ALA A 340 -1.73 -16.00 9.64
N GLY A 341 -2.73 -16.48 8.91
CA GLY A 341 -3.06 -17.89 8.76
C GLY A 341 -3.78 -18.53 9.94
N THR A 342 -4.49 -17.71 10.73
CA THR A 342 -5.40 -18.18 11.77
C THR A 342 -6.78 -18.45 11.19
N ILE A 343 -7.46 -19.47 11.72
CA ILE A 343 -8.87 -19.77 11.38
C ILE A 343 -9.75 -19.55 12.60
N ASN A 344 -10.82 -18.77 12.43
CA ASN A 344 -11.73 -18.37 13.50
C ASN A 344 -13.15 -18.76 13.14
N PHE A 345 -13.88 -19.32 14.10
CA PHE A 345 -15.28 -19.74 13.97
C PHE A 345 -16.12 -18.90 14.93
N LYS A 346 -17.08 -18.15 14.37
CA LYS A 346 -18.08 -17.42 15.15
C LYS A 346 -19.47 -17.95 14.81
N ILE A 347 -20.24 -18.29 15.84
CA ILE A 347 -21.63 -18.75 15.69
C ILE A 347 -22.54 -17.57 16.00
N LEU A 348 -23.48 -17.30 15.10
CA LEU A 348 -24.50 -16.29 15.33
C LEU A 348 -25.57 -16.84 16.28
N LYS A 349 -25.90 -16.09 17.33
CA LYS A 349 -26.96 -16.49 18.27
C LYS A 349 -28.31 -16.55 17.54
N ARG A 350 -29.12 -17.57 17.82
CA ARG A 350 -30.48 -17.73 17.26
C ARG A 350 -31.43 -16.57 17.60
N THR A 351 -31.16 -15.85 18.68
CA THR A 351 -31.93 -14.69 19.14
C THR A 351 -31.42 -13.36 18.58
N ALA A 352 -30.41 -13.38 17.70
CA ALA A 352 -29.84 -12.17 17.14
C ALA A 352 -30.82 -11.53 16.15
N ASP A 353 -31.23 -10.29 16.44
CA ASP A 353 -31.98 -9.45 15.52
C ASP A 353 -31.08 -8.34 14.96
N PHE A 354 -31.23 -8.10 13.65
CA PHE A 354 -30.51 -7.09 12.87
C PHE A 354 -31.43 -6.00 12.33
N ASN A 355 -32.73 -6.05 12.64
CA ASN A 355 -33.64 -4.97 12.27
C ASN A 355 -33.19 -3.66 12.93
N LEU A 356 -32.94 -2.65 12.10
CA LEU A 356 -32.70 -1.29 12.55
C LEU A 356 -33.99 -0.75 13.15
N GLY A 357 -34.15 -0.85 14.47
CA GLY A 357 -35.04 0.07 15.19
C GLY A 357 -34.61 1.51 14.85
N ASN A 358 -35.57 2.35 14.45
CA ASN A 358 -35.39 3.72 13.95
C ASN A 358 -34.07 4.40 14.41
N PRO A 359 -33.07 4.56 13.51
CA PRO A 359 -31.79 5.18 13.85
C PRO A 359 -31.85 6.72 13.92
N ASP A 360 -33.02 7.33 13.70
CA ASP A 360 -33.22 8.79 13.66
C ASP A 360 -33.05 9.47 15.03
N SER A 361 -32.95 8.72 16.12
CA SER A 361 -32.81 9.29 17.47
C SER A 361 -31.38 9.31 18.02
N GLN A 362 -30.39 8.71 17.35
CA GLN A 362 -29.01 8.63 17.89
C GLN A 362 -27.95 9.43 17.12
N ASN A 363 -28.27 9.99 15.93
CA ASN A 363 -27.31 10.76 15.13
C ASN A 363 -27.74 12.20 14.82
N MET A 364 -28.60 12.81 15.63
CA MET A 364 -28.63 14.27 15.74
C MET A 364 -27.42 14.73 16.58
N VAL A 365 -26.27 14.80 15.90
CA VAL A 365 -25.22 15.81 16.06
C VAL A 365 -25.28 16.58 17.39
N GLN A 366 -24.73 16.01 18.48
CA GLN A 366 -24.36 16.77 19.69
C GLN A 366 -23.13 17.68 19.46
N LEU A 367 -22.87 18.14 18.22
CA LEU A 367 -21.79 19.09 17.93
C LEU A 367 -22.19 20.55 18.18
N GLN A 368 -23.44 20.86 18.52
CA GLN A 368 -23.89 22.24 18.83
C GLN A 368 -24.06 22.53 20.34
N GLY A 369 -23.39 21.77 21.21
CA GLY A 369 -23.49 21.97 22.67
C GLY A 369 -22.29 22.64 23.35
N LYS A 370 -21.11 22.66 22.72
CA LYS A 370 -19.93 23.31 23.30
C LYS A 370 -19.71 24.67 22.63
N PRO A 371 -20.05 25.80 23.28
CA PRO A 371 -19.63 27.10 22.79
C PRO A 371 -18.11 27.10 22.63
N LEU A 372 -17.63 27.70 21.53
CA LEU A 372 -16.20 27.84 21.25
C LEU A 372 -15.48 28.34 22.51
N PRO A 373 -14.34 27.74 22.91
CA PRO A 373 -13.58 28.20 24.07
C PRO A 373 -12.89 29.52 23.73
N LEU A 374 -13.66 30.60 23.68
CA LEU A 374 -13.13 31.93 23.50
C LEU A 374 -12.46 32.36 24.81
N PRO A 375 -11.19 32.81 24.76
CA PRO A 375 -10.51 33.30 25.95
C PRO A 375 -11.29 34.50 26.51
N LYS A 376 -11.54 34.49 27.82
CA LYS A 376 -12.23 35.59 28.50
C LYS A 376 -11.34 36.82 28.49
N ARG A 377 -11.89 37.98 28.13
CA ARG A 377 -11.18 39.27 28.24
C ARG A 377 -10.94 39.56 29.73
N SER A 378 -9.67 39.76 30.08
CA SER A 378 -9.27 40.09 31.45
C SER A 378 -9.57 41.56 31.77
N LYS A 379 -9.60 41.89 33.07
CA LYS A 379 -9.69 43.28 33.55
C LYS A 379 -8.56 44.14 32.97
N LEU A 380 -7.34 43.59 32.88
CA LEU A 380 -6.18 44.25 32.28
C LEU A 380 -6.41 44.64 30.81
N PHE A 381 -7.01 43.75 30.01
CA PHE A 381 -7.34 44.05 28.61
C PHE A 381 -8.33 45.22 28.50
N LEU A 382 -9.33 45.26 29.38
CA LEU A 382 -10.32 46.35 29.42
C LEU A 382 -9.66 47.68 29.83
N GLU A 383 -8.80 47.66 30.85
CA GLU A 383 -8.04 48.84 31.31
C GLU A 383 -7.09 49.36 30.24
N GLN A 384 -6.37 48.48 29.54
CA GLN A 384 -5.49 48.87 28.43
C GLN A 384 -6.28 49.50 27.27
N SER A 385 -7.46 48.95 26.94
CA SER A 385 -8.35 49.50 25.91
C SER A 385 -8.89 50.88 26.29
N LEU A 386 -9.16 51.12 27.58
CA LEU A 386 -9.58 52.44 28.07
C LEU A 386 -8.42 53.45 28.01
N ARG A 387 -7.19 53.04 28.38
CA ARG A 387 -5.99 53.87 28.25
C ARG A 387 -5.73 54.27 26.80
N GLU A 388 -5.81 53.32 25.87
CA GLU A 388 -5.62 53.57 24.43
C GLU A 388 -6.66 54.56 23.87
N LYS A 389 -7.91 54.51 24.36
CA LYS A 389 -8.95 55.49 24.00
C LYS A 389 -8.72 56.89 24.55
N GLN A 390 -8.07 57.02 25.71
CA GLN A 390 -7.81 58.32 26.35
C GLN A 390 -6.67 59.09 25.70
N SER A 391 -5.62 58.39 25.24
CA SER A 391 -4.44 59.02 24.62
C SER A 391 -3.97 58.35 23.30
N PRO A 392 -4.85 58.19 22.30
CA PRO A 392 -4.52 57.49 21.06
C PRO A 392 -3.44 58.21 20.23
N ILE A 393 -3.49 59.55 20.21
CA ILE A 393 -2.60 60.38 19.40
C ILE A 393 -1.15 60.29 19.91
N GLU A 394 -0.95 60.39 21.23
CA GLU A 394 0.37 60.30 21.86
C GLU A 394 1.00 58.90 21.67
N MET A 395 0.22 57.83 21.88
CA MET A 395 0.68 56.46 21.66
C MET A 395 1.11 56.23 20.20
N HIS A 396 0.32 56.74 19.24
CA HIS A 396 0.67 56.67 17.82
C HIS A 396 1.96 57.43 17.51
N GLN A 397 2.09 58.66 18.00
CA GLN A 397 3.29 59.49 17.76
C GLN A 397 4.55 58.85 18.33
N ASN A 398 4.50 58.33 19.57
CA ASN A 398 5.63 57.62 20.18
C ASN A 398 6.00 56.36 19.38
N PHE A 399 5.00 55.57 18.96
CA PHE A 399 5.24 54.40 18.11
C PHE A 399 5.91 54.77 16.78
N GLN A 400 5.48 55.85 16.12
CA GLN A 400 6.12 56.30 14.88
C GLN A 400 7.56 56.74 15.11
N GLN A 401 7.84 57.49 16.17
CA GLN A 401 9.20 57.92 16.52
C GLN A 401 10.12 56.71 16.76
N ASP A 402 9.67 55.74 17.55
CA ASP A 402 10.45 54.54 17.86
C ASP A 402 10.60 53.61 16.64
N LEU A 403 9.57 53.51 15.79
CA LEU A 403 9.64 52.76 14.54
C LEU A 403 10.68 53.38 13.59
N ILE A 404 10.75 54.70 13.51
CA ILE A 404 11.77 55.40 12.70
C ILE A 404 13.17 55.14 13.27
N ARG A 405 13.35 55.23 14.60
CA ARG A 405 14.62 54.89 15.25
C ARG A 405 15.03 53.45 15.00
N LEU A 406 14.09 52.51 15.08
CA LEU A 406 14.32 51.10 14.79
C LEU A 406 14.76 50.89 13.34
N ARG A 407 14.05 51.50 12.37
CA ARG A 407 14.41 51.43 10.95
C ARG A 407 15.81 51.99 10.70
N LEU A 408 16.14 53.11 11.31
CA LEU A 408 17.46 53.74 11.18
C LEU A 408 18.56 52.88 11.80
N THR A 409 18.34 52.30 12.98
CA THR A 409 19.29 51.39 13.62
C THR A 409 19.47 50.10 12.81
N ALA A 410 18.39 49.53 12.30
CA ALA A 410 18.43 48.37 11.42
C ALA A 410 19.19 48.66 10.13
N ALA A 411 18.93 49.80 9.48
CA ALA A 411 19.64 50.23 8.27
C ALA A 411 21.14 50.44 8.53
N ARG A 412 21.51 51.09 9.65
CA ARG A 412 22.92 51.26 10.04
C ARG A 412 23.62 49.92 10.26
N SER A 413 22.98 49.00 10.98
CA SER A 413 23.51 47.65 11.22
C SER A 413 23.68 46.86 9.92
N LEU A 414 22.73 46.99 8.99
CA LEU A 414 22.78 46.34 7.68
C LEU A 414 23.91 46.93 6.82
N VAL A 415 24.09 48.25 6.80
CA VAL A 415 25.21 48.87 6.06
C VAL A 415 26.56 48.44 6.64
N GLN A 416 26.68 48.37 7.97
CA GLN A 416 27.87 47.87 8.64
C GLN A 416 28.15 46.39 8.29
N SER A 417 27.13 45.54 8.20
CA SER A 417 27.33 44.13 7.82
C SER A 417 27.64 43.96 6.33
N LEU A 418 27.15 44.84 5.46
CA LEU A 418 27.53 44.91 4.05
C LEU A 418 28.98 45.38 3.87
N SER A 419 29.47 46.33 4.67
CA SER A 419 30.88 46.73 4.65
C SER A 419 31.80 45.62 5.16
N ASP A 420 31.34 44.86 6.15
CA ASP A 420 32.11 43.78 6.78
C ASP A 420 31.94 42.42 6.06
N GLN A 421 31.10 42.35 5.01
CA GLN A 421 30.79 41.15 4.18
C GLN A 421 30.50 39.87 4.96
N SER A 422 30.00 40.01 6.19
CA SER A 422 29.74 38.93 7.14
C SER A 422 28.34 38.31 6.97
N GLY A 423 27.60 38.74 5.95
CA GLY A 423 26.29 38.20 5.58
C GLY A 423 26.40 36.85 4.85
N VAL A 424 25.59 35.87 5.28
CA VAL A 424 25.57 34.47 4.81
C VAL A 424 24.93 34.29 3.42
N GLY A 425 24.83 35.37 2.64
CA GLY A 425 24.24 35.32 1.30
C GLY A 425 24.73 36.50 0.47
N ASN A 426 25.45 36.20 -0.60
CA ASN A 426 25.78 37.19 -1.61
C ASN A 426 24.64 37.20 -2.65
N GLU A 427 23.92 38.32 -2.78
CA GLU A 427 22.83 38.47 -3.76
C GLU A 427 23.31 38.22 -5.20
N LYS A 428 24.61 38.41 -5.48
CA LYS A 428 25.18 38.25 -6.83
C LYS A 428 25.40 36.81 -7.26
N GLU A 429 25.72 35.90 -6.34
CA GLU A 429 26.12 34.53 -6.68
C GLU A 429 25.23 33.45 -6.06
N GLN A 430 24.25 33.81 -5.19
CA GLN A 430 23.23 32.90 -4.65
C GLN A 430 23.83 31.62 -4.03
N ILE A 431 24.89 31.78 -3.24
CA ILE A 431 25.58 30.69 -2.56
C ILE A 431 25.20 30.70 -1.09
N LYS A 432 24.85 29.53 -0.55
CA LYS A 432 24.64 29.33 0.89
C LYS A 432 25.77 28.46 1.45
N LEU A 433 26.37 28.91 2.55
CA LEU A 433 27.37 28.14 3.31
C LEU A 433 26.80 27.76 4.67
N SER A 434 26.91 26.49 5.05
CA SER A 434 26.66 26.02 6.41
C SER A 434 27.84 25.21 6.93
N ALA A 435 28.12 25.34 8.23
CA ALA A 435 29.20 24.64 8.90
C ALA A 435 28.66 23.78 10.04
N GLN A 436 29.22 22.58 10.19
CA GLN A 436 28.97 21.67 11.31
C GLN A 436 30.31 21.21 11.86
N VAL A 437 30.47 21.27 13.18
CA VAL A 437 31.68 20.79 13.87
C VAL A 437 31.32 19.50 14.60
N LEU A 438 32.03 18.42 14.29
CA LEU A 438 31.90 17.12 14.94
C LEU A 438 33.15 16.80 15.75
N GLY A 439 32.98 16.24 16.94
CA GLY A 439 34.05 15.87 17.85
C GLY A 439 33.97 16.61 19.18
N LEU A 440 34.48 15.97 20.23
CA LEU A 440 34.53 16.49 21.60
C LEU A 440 35.94 16.97 21.98
N GLY A 441 36.84 17.04 21.00
CA GLY A 441 38.24 17.45 21.15
C GLY A 441 39.18 16.30 21.58
N PRO A 442 40.52 16.50 21.49
CA PRO A 442 41.23 17.61 20.86
C PRO A 442 41.25 17.53 19.31
N LYS A 443 40.61 16.50 18.73
CA LYS A 443 40.45 16.35 17.27
C LYS A 443 39.00 16.59 16.88
N PHE A 444 38.80 17.53 15.97
CA PHE A 444 37.50 17.89 15.42
C PHE A 444 37.46 17.62 13.91
N THR A 445 36.26 17.36 13.40
CA THR A 445 35.98 17.30 11.97
C THR A 445 35.02 18.45 11.64
N LEU A 446 35.49 19.40 10.86
CA LEU A 446 34.67 20.50 10.35
C LEU A 446 34.09 20.13 8.99
N ILE A 447 32.78 20.00 8.93
CA ILE A 447 32.01 19.72 7.72
C ILE A 447 31.44 21.05 7.21
N LEU A 448 31.86 21.46 6.01
CA LEU A 448 31.28 22.59 5.30
C LEU A 448 30.35 22.08 4.20
N THR A 449 29.15 22.62 4.14
CA THR A 449 28.20 22.39 3.05
C THR A 449 28.00 23.68 2.27
N LEU A 450 28.39 23.67 0.99
CA LEU A 450 28.09 24.72 0.02
C LEU A 450 26.86 24.34 -0.78
N VAL A 451 25.85 25.21 -0.88
CA VAL A 451 24.65 24.97 -1.68
C VAL A 451 24.56 26.03 -2.78
N ASN A 452 24.38 25.57 -4.01
CA ASN A 452 24.04 26.43 -5.13
C ASN A 452 22.54 26.72 -5.11
N MET A 453 22.15 27.94 -4.71
CA MET A 453 20.76 28.38 -4.69
C MET A 453 20.34 29.02 -6.04
N ASN A 454 21.22 28.99 -7.04
CA ASN A 454 20.90 29.42 -8.40
C ASN A 454 20.14 28.31 -9.14
N ASN A 455 19.12 28.69 -9.91
CA ASN A 455 18.30 27.77 -10.69
C ASN A 455 18.86 27.48 -12.08
N GLU A 456 19.74 28.34 -12.61
CA GLU A 456 20.18 28.29 -14.02
C GLU A 456 21.69 28.16 -14.19
N LYS A 457 22.48 28.71 -13.26
CA LYS A 457 23.95 28.75 -13.40
C LYS A 457 24.63 27.77 -12.44
N CYS A 458 25.62 27.05 -12.96
CA CYS A 458 26.53 26.26 -12.13
C CYS A 458 27.56 27.16 -11.41
N LEU A 459 27.98 26.75 -10.22
CA LEU A 459 29.10 27.37 -9.52
C LEU A 459 30.39 26.66 -9.93
N ALA A 460 31.34 27.41 -10.48
CA ALA A 460 32.64 26.88 -10.88
C ALA A 460 33.77 27.86 -10.54
N GLY A 461 34.95 27.31 -10.21
CA GLY A 461 36.15 28.10 -9.94
C GLY A 461 36.15 28.77 -8.56
N PHE A 462 35.57 28.11 -7.55
CA PHE A 462 35.61 28.57 -6.16
C PHE A 462 36.67 27.83 -5.35
N THR A 463 37.19 28.50 -4.34
CA THR A 463 38.13 27.98 -3.33
C THR A 463 37.63 28.31 -1.95
N ILE A 464 37.78 27.36 -1.02
CA ILE A 464 37.56 27.57 0.40
C ILE A 464 38.91 27.73 1.09
N THR A 465 39.08 28.83 1.80
CA THR A 465 40.29 29.15 2.57
C THR A 465 39.95 29.22 4.05
N TYR A 466 40.75 28.55 4.88
CA TYR A 466 40.61 28.58 6.34
C TYR A 466 41.66 29.51 6.94
N HIS A 467 41.22 30.41 7.80
CA HIS A 467 42.08 31.30 8.57
C HIS A 467 41.89 31.05 10.05
N THR A 468 42.96 30.59 10.68
CA THR A 468 43.04 30.34 12.12
C THR A 468 44.39 30.85 12.65
N LYS A 469 44.49 31.04 13.97
CA LYS A 469 45.78 31.28 14.61
C LYS A 469 46.54 29.94 14.71
N PRO A 470 47.76 29.83 14.15
CA PRO A 470 48.54 28.59 14.20
C PRO A 470 48.93 28.13 15.60
N THR A 471 48.76 28.97 16.62
CA THR A 471 48.99 28.63 18.03
C THR A 471 47.82 27.88 18.67
N LEU A 472 46.63 27.88 18.04
CA LEU A 472 45.41 27.31 18.59
C LEU A 472 44.99 26.04 17.85
N TYR A 473 44.96 26.07 16.51
CA TYR A 473 44.51 24.93 15.70
C TYR A 473 45.43 24.66 14.51
N THR A 474 45.67 23.39 14.24
CA THR A 474 46.23 22.89 12.97
C THR A 474 45.12 22.26 12.13
N LEU A 475 45.15 22.49 10.82
CA LEU A 475 44.20 21.89 9.89
C LEU A 475 44.93 20.93 8.95
N SER A 476 44.25 19.84 8.59
CA SER A 476 44.69 18.92 7.54
C SER A 476 44.84 19.58 6.16
N SER A 477 44.01 20.60 5.88
CA SER A 477 44.11 21.45 4.69
C SER A 477 43.65 22.87 5.02
N TYR A 478 44.41 23.86 4.55
CA TYR A 478 44.08 25.28 4.71
C TYR A 478 43.38 25.86 3.48
N ILE A 479 43.45 25.17 2.32
CA ILE A 479 42.87 25.61 1.05
C ILE A 479 42.29 24.39 0.33
N ASN A 480 41.00 24.42 0.02
CA ASN A 480 40.32 23.36 -0.73
C ASN A 480 39.67 23.92 -2.00
N LEU A 481 39.88 23.24 -3.12
CA LEU A 481 39.26 23.57 -4.41
C LEU A 481 37.83 23.01 -4.45
N ILE A 482 36.87 23.83 -4.83
CA ILE A 482 35.48 23.38 -4.98
C ILE A 482 35.28 22.89 -6.41
N PRO A 483 34.76 21.66 -6.60
CA PRO A 483 34.36 21.19 -7.92
C PRO A 483 33.16 21.99 -8.46
N LEU A 484 32.78 21.74 -9.71
CA LEU A 484 31.59 22.36 -10.29
C LEU A 484 30.34 21.88 -9.52
N ILE A 485 29.55 22.82 -8.99
CA ILE A 485 28.27 22.53 -8.30
C ILE A 485 27.10 22.92 -9.23
N PRO A 486 26.31 21.95 -9.70
CA PRO A 486 25.12 22.23 -10.52
C PRO A 486 24.03 23.03 -9.76
N PRO A 487 23.09 23.66 -10.48
CA PRO A 487 21.93 24.33 -9.89
C PRO A 487 21.17 23.45 -8.88
N GLY A 488 20.85 24.00 -7.70
CA GLY A 488 20.07 23.31 -6.65
C GLY A 488 20.78 22.21 -5.88
N LEU A 489 22.05 21.89 -6.20
CA LEU A 489 22.82 20.87 -5.50
C LEU A 489 23.72 21.44 -4.41
N SER A 490 24.11 20.56 -3.48
CA SER A 490 25.04 20.85 -2.39
C SER A 490 26.32 20.04 -2.51
N PHE A 491 27.46 20.65 -2.17
CA PHE A 491 28.74 20.00 -2.03
C PHE A 491 29.20 20.03 -0.57
N GLN A 492 29.63 18.87 -0.07
CA GLN A 492 30.14 18.73 1.29
C GLN A 492 31.65 18.48 1.28
N LEU A 493 32.33 19.12 2.23
CA LEU A 493 33.76 19.06 2.40
C LEU A 493 34.09 18.88 3.88
N ASP A 494 34.93 17.89 4.16
CA ASP A 494 35.36 17.56 5.52
C ASP A 494 36.82 17.96 5.71
N THR A 495 37.09 18.78 6.73
CA THR A 495 38.44 19.18 7.11
C THR A 495 38.71 18.77 8.55
N LYS A 496 39.74 17.96 8.76
CA LYS A 496 40.20 17.58 10.11
C LYS A 496 40.96 18.73 10.76
N ILE A 497 40.63 19.02 12.01
CA ILE A 497 41.21 20.07 12.85
C ILE A 497 41.77 19.41 14.10
N GLU A 498 43.00 19.75 14.48
CA GLU A 498 43.60 19.34 15.74
C GLU A 498 43.92 20.59 16.58
N GLU A 499 43.52 20.57 17.85
CA GLU A 499 43.84 21.63 18.81
C GLU A 499 45.26 21.46 19.35
N ILE A 500 46.02 22.56 19.38
CA ILE A 500 47.36 22.58 19.97
C ILE A 500 47.24 22.84 21.48
N ILE A 501 47.55 21.82 22.27
CA ILE A 501 47.59 21.92 23.73
C ILE A 501 49.00 22.33 24.15
N ASN A 502 49.19 23.60 24.54
CA ASN A 502 50.46 24.08 25.13
C ASN A 502 50.41 24.00 26.67
N GLU A 503 51.53 23.67 27.32
CA GLU A 503 51.64 23.59 28.80
C GLU A 503 51.33 24.92 29.52
N GLN A 504 51.50 26.07 28.86
CA GLN A 504 51.07 27.38 29.40
C GLN A 504 49.53 27.54 29.50
N ASN A 505 48.76 26.72 28.77
CA ASN A 505 47.29 26.71 28.87
C ASN A 505 46.77 25.72 29.92
N GLN A 506 47.65 24.95 30.58
CA GLN A 506 47.26 24.04 31.67
C GLN A 506 47.06 24.79 32.99
N GLU A 507 47.84 25.85 33.26
CA GLU A 507 47.70 26.62 34.52
C GLU A 507 46.43 27.50 34.57
N ILE A 508 45.79 27.79 33.44
CA ILE A 508 44.49 28.52 33.39
C ILE A 508 43.29 27.55 33.41
N GLN A 509 43.50 26.24 33.56
CA GLN A 509 42.40 25.25 33.70
C GLN A 509 41.73 25.28 35.08
N SER A 510 42.18 26.15 35.98
CA SER A 510 41.47 26.45 37.23
C SER A 510 40.90 27.86 37.19
N PHE A 511 39.61 27.96 37.50
CA PHE A 511 38.75 29.16 37.58
C PHE A 511 37.98 29.58 36.33
N ASN A 512 36.67 29.65 36.53
CA ASN A 512 35.58 30.13 35.65
C ASN A 512 35.85 31.47 34.95
N LEU A 513 36.77 31.51 34.00
CA LEU A 513 36.86 32.54 32.98
C LEU A 513 36.29 31.97 31.67
N PRO A 514 35.55 32.77 30.88
CA PRO A 514 35.10 32.32 29.57
C PRO A 514 36.34 31.98 28.75
N GLN A 515 36.51 30.69 28.44
CA GLN A 515 37.53 30.21 27.53
C GLN A 515 37.45 31.08 26.27
N GLN A 516 38.60 31.60 25.80
CA GLN A 516 38.62 32.22 24.48
C GLN A 516 38.39 31.10 23.46
N ASN A 517 37.13 30.81 23.15
CA ASN A 517 36.77 29.85 22.11
C ASN A 517 37.54 30.24 20.85
N GLY A 518 38.39 29.33 20.39
CA GLY A 518 39.18 29.59 19.21
C GLY A 518 38.25 29.75 18.02
N ILE A 519 38.49 30.80 17.22
CA ILE A 519 37.65 31.14 16.08
C ILE A 519 38.35 30.68 14.81
N ILE A 520 37.65 29.92 13.97
CA ILE A 520 38.09 29.60 12.62
C ILE A 520 37.24 30.43 11.65
N ARG A 521 37.91 31.24 10.83
CA ARG A 521 37.25 32.00 9.75
C ARG A 521 37.37 31.21 8.45
N VAL A 522 36.27 31.11 7.73
CA VAL A 522 36.18 30.42 6.44
C VAL A 522 35.83 31.44 5.38
N PHE A 523 36.64 31.48 4.32
CA PHE A 523 36.45 32.37 3.19
C PHE A 523 36.17 31.55 1.94
N VAL A 524 35.10 31.89 1.23
CA VAL A 524 34.79 31.34 -0.09
C VAL A 524 35.18 32.38 -1.11
N THR A 525 36.19 32.12 -1.92
CA THR A 525 36.73 33.05 -2.92
C THR A 525 36.58 32.49 -4.32
N ARG A 526 36.44 33.37 -5.31
CA ARG A 526 36.46 33.01 -6.72
C ARG A 526 37.88 33.11 -7.26
N LYS A 527 38.28 32.15 -8.09
CA LYS A 527 39.61 32.13 -8.73
C LYS A 527 39.84 33.44 -9.49
N GLY A 528 40.90 34.17 -9.10
CA GLY A 528 41.27 35.46 -9.70
C GLY A 528 40.69 36.70 -9.02
N GLN A 529 39.88 36.54 -7.96
CA GLN A 529 39.39 37.65 -7.13
C GLN A 529 39.97 37.56 -5.72
N SER A 530 40.49 38.68 -5.21
CA SER A 530 41.05 38.76 -3.85
C SER A 530 39.99 38.95 -2.77
N GLN A 531 38.76 39.32 -3.15
CA GLN A 531 37.66 39.56 -2.22
C GLN A 531 36.83 38.29 -2.02
N PRO A 532 36.54 37.88 -0.77
CA PRO A 532 35.69 36.73 -0.51
C PRO A 532 34.25 37.00 -0.95
N VAL A 533 33.64 36.00 -1.57
CA VAL A 533 32.21 36.00 -1.93
C VAL A 533 31.35 35.77 -0.71
N LEU A 534 31.81 34.94 0.23
CA LEU A 534 31.16 34.66 1.51
C LEU A 534 32.23 34.43 2.58
N ALA A 535 32.04 35.03 3.76
CA ALA A 535 32.86 34.81 4.93
C ALA A 535 32.01 34.27 6.08
N ALA A 536 32.43 33.18 6.72
CA ALA A 536 31.79 32.64 7.90
C ALA A 536 32.78 32.56 9.06
N THR A 537 32.28 32.85 10.26
CA THR A 537 33.05 32.76 11.50
C THR A 537 32.50 31.61 12.33
N ILE A 538 33.33 30.61 12.59
CA ILE A 538 32.97 29.39 13.30
C ILE A 538 33.62 29.46 14.68
N ASN A 539 32.78 29.49 15.72
CA ASN A 539 33.22 29.36 17.09
C ASN A 539 33.43 27.88 17.37
N MET A 540 34.67 27.48 17.67
CA MET A 540 34.96 26.09 18.00
C MET A 540 34.41 25.74 19.40
N PRO A 541 33.83 24.55 19.56
CA PRO A 541 33.41 24.07 20.88
C PRO A 541 34.64 23.82 21.77
N PRO A 542 34.48 23.91 23.09
CA PRO A 542 35.55 23.59 24.03
C PRO A 542 35.91 22.10 23.97
N THR A 543 37.18 21.77 24.19
CA THR A 543 37.64 20.38 24.27
C THR A 543 37.32 19.78 25.63
N GLU A 544 36.63 18.64 25.63
CA GLU A 544 36.38 17.82 26.81
C GLU A 544 37.57 16.86 27.01
N LEU A 545 38.60 17.27 27.75
CA LEU A 545 39.64 16.34 28.21
C LEU A 545 39.07 15.48 29.35
N PRO A 546 39.24 14.14 29.33
CA PRO A 546 39.02 13.36 30.53
C PRO A 546 40.04 13.82 31.58
N TYR A 547 39.55 14.21 32.76
CA TYR A 547 40.39 14.39 33.94
C TYR A 547 41.22 13.11 34.14
N VAL A 548 42.53 13.19 33.93
CA VAL A 548 43.45 12.18 34.43
C VAL A 548 43.48 12.39 35.95
N ILE A 549 42.99 11.39 36.70
CA ILE A 549 43.08 11.31 38.15
C ILE A 549 44.54 11.16 38.57
#